data_AF-A0A7C4LXE8-F1
#
_entry.id   AF-A0A7C4LXE8-F1
#
_cell.length_a   1.000
_cell.length_b   1.000
_cell.length_c   1.000
_cell.angle_alpha   90.00
_cell.angle_beta   90.00
_cell.angle_gamma   90.00
#
_symmetry.space_group_name_H-M   'P 1'
#
loop_
_entity.id
_entity.type
_entity.pdbx_description
1 polymer ?
#
loop_
_entity_poly.entity_id
_entity_poly.type
_entity_poly.pdbx_seq_one_letter_code
_entity_poly.pdbx_strand_id
1 'polypeptide(L)'
;MAEVLSELECFLLERSGELRTLIASGADHLEKYLERSFRNHLLDRSRSLQTDPWRYFYRASADILRHAAGVHHHLRSGRFFMYSMKIPATCMSPLREEELEGIAFPPQSRLNLESLLPAATLVSLAAHFWREACAVRSRDLWIDLRDFVNWAFRHVPAPKGVALDGETEPPWGERGISPLGGRQNGDGAASQAGPALLDRWASAFIERLSPEEREVFYCRMVLELDWAKISRQLGYSGPSGAFYRYRQAEAKLKSFLRDREKLSPEDFDHREWELFCEALREGLKKTVSRP
;
A
#
# COMPACT_ATOMS: atom_id res chain seq x y z
N MET A 1 -1.13 -4.54 -26.51
CA MET A 1 -0.80 -5.98 -26.69
C MET A 1 0.64 -6.18 -27.14
N ALA A 2 1.11 -5.54 -28.22
CA ALA A 2 2.49 -5.67 -28.69
C ALA A 2 3.56 -5.25 -27.65
N GLU A 3 3.35 -4.13 -26.95
CA GLU A 3 4.28 -3.65 -25.90
C GLU A 3 4.39 -4.61 -24.70
N VAL A 4 3.27 -5.19 -24.27
CA VAL A 4 3.24 -6.16 -23.15
C VAL A 4 3.97 -7.44 -23.52
N LEU A 5 3.88 -7.87 -24.77
CA LEU A 5 4.60 -9.05 -25.27
C LEU A 5 6.10 -8.80 -25.36
N SER A 6 6.51 -7.62 -25.87
CA SER A 6 7.92 -7.23 -25.90
C SER A 6 8.51 -7.12 -24.49
N GLU A 7 7.73 -6.63 -23.52
CA GLU A 7 8.18 -6.54 -22.13
C GLU A 7 8.26 -7.91 -21.44
N LEU A 8 7.36 -8.83 -21.79
CA LEU A 8 7.43 -10.22 -21.34
C LEU A 8 8.69 -10.90 -21.86
N GLU A 9 9.06 -10.67 -23.11
CA GLU A 9 10.30 -11.19 -23.68
C GLU A 9 11.53 -10.66 -22.92
N CYS A 10 11.60 -9.35 -22.66
CA CYS A 10 12.68 -8.76 -21.86
C CYS A 10 12.75 -9.37 -20.45
N PHE A 11 11.62 -9.47 -19.75
CA PHE A 11 11.55 -10.06 -18.42
C PHE A 11 12.05 -11.51 -18.38
N LEU A 12 11.66 -12.32 -19.37
CA LEU A 12 12.08 -13.71 -19.48
C LEU A 12 13.58 -13.83 -19.74
N LEU A 13 14.16 -12.92 -20.53
CA LEU A 13 15.59 -12.87 -20.81
C LEU A 13 16.40 -12.47 -19.56
N GLU A 14 15.97 -11.42 -18.86
CA GLU A 14 16.61 -10.92 -17.62
C GLU A 14 16.59 -11.95 -16.50
N ARG A 15 15.49 -12.70 -16.36
CA ARG A 15 15.29 -13.72 -15.32
C ARG A 15 15.66 -15.13 -15.77
N SER A 16 16.27 -15.28 -16.95
CA SER A 16 16.52 -16.58 -17.58
C SER A 16 17.30 -17.56 -16.70
N GLY A 17 18.25 -17.08 -15.88
CA GLY A 17 19.01 -17.90 -14.93
C GLY A 17 18.17 -18.48 -13.79
N GLU A 18 17.36 -17.64 -13.13
CA GLU A 18 16.43 -18.07 -12.07
C GLU A 18 15.37 -19.03 -12.62
N LEU A 19 14.80 -18.72 -13.79
CA LEU A 19 13.78 -19.54 -14.44
C LEU A 19 14.31 -20.91 -14.84
N ARG A 20 15.54 -20.99 -15.39
CA ARG A 20 16.19 -22.28 -15.69
C ARG A 20 16.37 -23.14 -14.45
N THR A 21 16.74 -22.52 -13.33
CA THR A 21 16.94 -23.22 -12.05
C THR A 21 15.60 -23.74 -11.49
N LEU A 22 14.55 -22.92 -11.55
CA LEU A 22 13.19 -23.30 -11.18
C LEU A 22 12.63 -24.44 -12.04
N ILE A 23 12.82 -24.37 -13.35
CA ILE A 23 12.42 -25.44 -14.29
C ILE A 23 13.19 -26.73 -14.00
N ALA A 24 14.50 -26.65 -13.76
CA ALA A 24 15.34 -27.81 -13.44
C ALA A 24 14.97 -28.45 -12.09
N SER A 25 14.46 -27.67 -11.14
CA SER A 25 13.98 -28.16 -9.84
C SER A 25 12.62 -28.87 -9.88
N GLY A 26 11.93 -28.87 -11.04
CA GLY A 26 10.61 -29.49 -11.16
C GLY A 26 9.51 -28.74 -10.40
N ALA A 27 9.63 -27.42 -10.28
CA ALA A 27 8.69 -26.61 -9.51
C ALA A 27 7.25 -26.71 -10.06
N ASP A 28 6.32 -27.17 -9.24
CA ASP A 28 4.89 -27.15 -9.55
C ASP A 28 4.37 -25.71 -9.67
N HIS A 29 3.42 -25.49 -10.58
CA HIS A 29 2.76 -24.19 -10.82
C HIS A 29 3.67 -23.07 -11.35
N LEU A 30 4.65 -23.40 -12.18
CA LEU A 30 5.51 -22.44 -12.88
C LEU A 30 4.73 -21.31 -13.57
N GLU A 31 3.59 -21.61 -14.18
CA GLU A 31 2.71 -20.62 -14.83
C GLU A 31 2.21 -19.55 -13.85
N LYS A 32 1.76 -19.94 -12.65
CA LYS A 32 1.31 -18.99 -11.62
C LYS A 32 2.46 -18.16 -11.08
N TYR A 33 3.63 -18.77 -10.95
CA TYR A 33 4.84 -18.06 -10.55
C TYR A 33 5.24 -17.02 -11.60
N LEU A 34 5.23 -17.39 -12.89
CA LEU A 34 5.52 -16.49 -14.01
C LEU A 34 4.51 -15.36 -14.10
N GLU A 35 3.21 -15.66 -14.03
CA GLU A 35 2.15 -14.65 -14.05
C GLU A 35 2.35 -13.64 -12.91
N ARG A 36 2.57 -14.13 -11.68
CA ARG A 36 2.76 -13.28 -10.51
C ARG A 36 4.05 -12.47 -10.61
N SER A 37 5.14 -13.08 -11.02
CA SER A 37 6.45 -12.42 -11.10
C SER A 37 6.51 -11.41 -12.23
N PHE A 38 5.92 -11.72 -13.38
CA PHE A 38 5.81 -10.77 -14.48
C PHE A 38 4.84 -9.63 -14.17
N ARG A 39 3.70 -9.91 -13.52
CA ARG A 39 2.81 -8.84 -13.04
C ARG A 39 3.53 -7.91 -12.05
N ASN A 40 4.29 -8.48 -11.11
CA ASN A 40 5.10 -7.69 -10.20
C ASN A 40 6.20 -6.91 -10.96
N HIS A 41 6.84 -7.49 -11.96
CA HIS A 41 7.82 -6.80 -12.81
C HIS A 41 7.21 -5.60 -13.52
N LEU A 42 6.06 -5.76 -14.16
CA LEU A 42 5.34 -4.65 -14.80
C LEU A 42 4.96 -3.56 -13.80
N LEU A 43 4.53 -3.96 -12.60
CA LEU A 43 4.22 -3.02 -11.51
C LEU A 43 5.46 -2.30 -11.01
N ASP A 44 6.57 -3.02 -10.83
CA ASP A 44 7.85 -2.48 -10.36
C ASP A 44 8.43 -1.51 -11.38
N ARG A 45 8.24 -1.80 -12.68
CA ARG A 45 8.63 -0.93 -13.77
C ARG A 45 7.76 0.33 -13.85
N SER A 46 6.45 0.21 -13.57
CA SER A 46 5.56 1.37 -13.41
C SER A 46 5.84 2.19 -12.14
N ARG A 47 6.54 1.59 -11.16
CA ARG A 47 6.87 2.17 -9.86
C ARG A 47 8.39 2.37 -9.72
N SER A 48 9.03 2.80 -10.81
CA SER A 48 10.45 3.09 -10.83
C SER A 48 10.74 4.44 -10.18
N LEU A 49 11.99 4.68 -9.77
CA LEU A 49 12.44 5.99 -9.26
C LEU A 49 12.15 7.15 -10.24
N GLN A 50 12.01 6.86 -11.54
CA GLN A 50 11.71 7.84 -12.59
C GLN A 50 10.20 8.03 -12.82
N THR A 51 9.35 7.11 -12.35
CA THR A 51 7.90 7.10 -12.60
C THR A 51 7.09 7.45 -11.36
N ASP A 52 7.45 6.86 -10.20
CA ASP A 52 6.82 7.09 -8.91
C ASP A 52 7.90 7.06 -7.81
N PRO A 53 8.66 8.16 -7.65
CA PRO A 53 9.78 8.20 -6.73
C PRO A 53 9.36 7.96 -5.28
N TRP A 54 8.16 8.40 -4.89
CA TRP A 54 7.63 8.26 -3.53
C TRP A 54 7.39 6.79 -3.19
N ARG A 55 6.66 6.05 -4.03
CA ARG A 55 6.37 4.63 -3.77
C ARG A 55 7.64 3.79 -3.82
N TYR A 56 8.54 4.10 -4.76
CA TYR A 56 9.85 3.47 -4.82
C TYR A 56 10.62 3.66 -3.51
N PHE A 57 10.71 4.90 -3.01
CA PHE A 57 11.42 5.20 -1.77
C PHE A 57 10.75 4.59 -0.54
N TYR A 58 9.41 4.58 -0.47
CA TYR A 58 8.67 3.91 0.59
C TYR A 58 9.01 2.41 0.64
N ARG A 59 8.93 1.72 -0.49
CA ARG A 59 9.21 0.28 -0.56
C ARG A 59 10.66 -0.02 -0.19
N ALA A 60 11.61 0.74 -0.74
CA ALA A 60 13.03 0.59 -0.42
C ALA A 60 13.28 0.81 1.08
N SER A 61 12.68 1.85 1.65
CA SER A 61 12.76 2.14 3.09
C SER A 61 12.16 1.01 3.93
N ALA A 62 10.99 0.50 3.55
CA ALA A 62 10.32 -0.58 4.26
C ALA A 62 11.17 -1.86 4.26
N ASP A 63 11.82 -2.16 3.14
CA ASP A 63 12.67 -3.33 3.01
C ASP A 63 13.96 -3.20 3.82
N ILE A 64 14.66 -2.07 3.69
CA ILE A 64 15.89 -1.78 4.43
C ILE A 64 15.64 -1.78 5.93
N LEU A 65 14.62 -1.06 6.41
CA LEU A 65 14.32 -0.95 7.84
C LEU A 65 13.83 -2.27 8.44
N ARG A 66 13.19 -3.13 7.66
CA ARG A 66 12.77 -4.47 8.13
C ARG A 66 13.96 -5.35 8.52
N HIS A 67 15.07 -5.18 7.82
CA HIS A 67 16.28 -6.01 7.98
C HIS A 67 17.43 -5.29 8.72
N ALA A 68 17.25 -4.03 9.09
CA ALA A 68 18.27 -3.24 9.78
C ALA A 68 18.42 -3.64 11.25
N ALA A 69 19.67 -3.82 11.68
CA ALA A 69 20.00 -4.03 13.09
C ALA A 69 19.64 -2.78 13.92
N GLY A 70 19.05 -2.98 15.10
CA GLY A 70 18.63 -1.89 15.99
C GLY A 70 17.31 -1.21 15.59
N VAL A 71 16.66 -1.65 14.51
CA VAL A 71 15.33 -1.18 14.12
C VAL A 71 14.29 -2.23 14.53
N HIS A 72 13.32 -1.80 15.33
CA HIS A 72 12.13 -2.59 15.63
C HIS A 72 11.02 -2.21 14.66
N HIS A 73 10.29 -3.20 14.15
CA HIS A 73 9.18 -2.96 13.24
C HIS A 73 7.96 -3.81 13.58
N HIS A 74 6.77 -3.32 13.24
CA HIS A 74 5.55 -4.12 13.24
C HIS A 74 4.54 -3.56 12.23
N LEU A 75 3.52 -4.35 11.89
CA LEU A 75 2.44 -3.93 11.00
C LEU A 75 1.21 -3.51 11.81
N ARG A 76 0.92 -2.22 11.88
CA ARG A 76 -0.32 -1.72 12.48
C ARG A 76 -1.51 -2.13 11.62
N SER A 77 -2.49 -2.80 12.24
CA SER A 77 -3.64 -3.41 11.57
C SER A 77 -3.26 -4.38 10.44
N GLY A 78 -2.02 -4.88 10.43
CA GLY A 78 -1.47 -5.72 9.37
C GLY A 78 -1.32 -5.02 8.01
N ARG A 79 -1.30 -3.68 7.96
CA ARG A 79 -1.24 -2.91 6.71
C ARG A 79 -0.16 -1.83 6.72
N PHE A 80 -0.01 -1.09 7.82
CA PHE A 80 0.91 0.05 7.88
C PHE A 80 2.23 -0.36 8.53
N PHE A 81 3.32 -0.19 7.80
CA PHE A 81 4.67 -0.43 8.32
C PHE A 81 5.01 0.63 9.36
N MET A 82 5.19 0.19 10.60
CA MET A 82 5.61 1.03 11.72
C MET A 82 7.01 0.64 12.12
N TYR A 83 7.85 1.62 12.47
CA TYR A 83 9.18 1.37 13.02
C TYR A 83 9.47 2.20 14.28
N SER A 84 10.41 1.70 15.08
CA SER A 84 10.96 2.39 16.25
C SER A 84 12.41 1.99 16.45
N MET A 85 13.23 2.92 16.96
CA MET A 85 14.63 2.64 17.32
C MET A 85 14.76 2.08 18.74
N LYS A 86 13.68 2.08 19.53
CA LYS A 86 13.69 1.64 20.92
C LYS A 86 12.36 1.01 21.32
N ILE A 87 12.42 0.05 22.25
CA ILE A 87 11.28 -0.56 22.92
C ILE A 87 11.48 -0.36 24.44
N PRO A 88 10.43 -0.07 25.23
CA PRO A 88 9.03 0.08 24.82
C PRO A 88 8.76 1.39 24.07
N ALA A 89 7.84 1.35 23.10
CA ALA A 89 7.42 2.51 22.31
C ALA A 89 5.89 2.59 22.23
N THR A 90 5.38 3.82 22.10
CA THR A 90 3.95 4.12 22.11
C THR A 90 3.41 4.29 20.70
N CYS A 91 2.32 3.59 20.37
CA CYS A 91 1.58 3.83 19.13
C CYS A 91 0.70 5.06 19.27
N MET A 92 0.84 6.03 18.37
CA MET A 92 0.02 7.23 18.34
C MET A 92 -0.54 7.49 16.93
N SER A 93 -1.37 8.54 16.82
CA SER A 93 -1.77 9.05 15.52
C SER A 93 -0.54 9.50 14.71
N PRO A 94 -0.62 9.47 13.37
CA PRO A 94 0.41 10.03 12.49
C PRO A 94 0.80 11.46 12.91
N LEU A 95 2.01 11.88 12.53
CA LEU A 95 2.47 13.25 12.74
C LEU A 95 1.63 14.22 11.92
N ARG A 96 1.25 15.34 12.52
CA ARG A 96 0.58 16.44 11.81
C ARG A 96 1.57 17.20 10.95
N GLU A 97 1.04 17.97 10.00
CA GLU A 97 1.86 18.76 9.08
C GLU A 97 2.83 19.69 9.81
N GLU A 98 2.34 20.37 10.86
CA GLU A 98 3.10 21.33 11.66
C GLU A 98 4.20 20.64 12.48
N GLU A 99 3.94 19.40 12.92
CA GLU A 99 4.94 18.60 13.64
C GLU A 99 6.04 18.12 12.70
N LEU A 100 5.70 17.80 11.44
CA LEU A 100 6.65 17.40 10.41
C LEU A 100 7.51 18.58 9.93
N GLU A 101 6.93 19.78 9.82
CA GLU A 101 7.67 21.01 9.49
C GLU A 101 8.72 21.38 10.55
N GLY A 102 8.43 21.09 11.82
CA GLY A 102 9.35 21.33 12.92
C GLY A 102 10.58 20.41 12.95
N ILE A 103 10.59 19.33 12.16
CA ILE A 103 11.70 18.36 12.16
C ILE A 103 12.75 18.77 11.12
N ALA A 104 13.87 19.28 11.60
CA ALA A 104 14.98 19.69 10.72
C ALA A 104 15.65 18.49 10.03
N PHE A 105 15.96 18.67 8.74
CA PHE A 105 16.76 17.71 7.99
C PHE A 105 18.22 17.72 8.47
N PRO A 106 18.88 16.56 8.65
CA PRO A 106 20.27 16.54 9.08
C PRO A 106 21.17 17.20 8.01
N PRO A 107 22.24 17.92 8.40
CA PRO A 107 23.13 18.56 7.44
C PRO A 107 23.80 17.51 6.56
N GLN A 108 23.38 17.42 5.29
CA GLN A 108 23.93 16.49 4.30
C GLN A 108 24.42 17.25 3.07
N SER A 109 25.57 16.83 2.53
CA SER A 109 26.25 17.50 1.42
C SER A 109 25.58 17.29 0.05
N ARG A 110 24.68 16.29 -0.06
CA ARG A 110 23.92 15.98 -1.28
C ARG A 110 22.49 15.63 -0.91
N LEU A 111 21.53 16.34 -1.50
CA LEU A 111 20.10 16.12 -1.34
C LEU A 111 19.55 15.52 -2.63
N ASN A 112 19.69 14.21 -2.79
CA ASN A 112 18.98 13.47 -3.83
C ASN A 112 18.53 12.09 -3.31
N LEU A 113 17.43 11.56 -3.84
CA LEU A 113 16.85 10.30 -3.35
C LEU A 113 17.84 9.15 -3.45
N GLU A 114 18.62 9.08 -4.52
CA GLU A 114 19.62 8.02 -4.74
C GLU A 114 20.67 7.97 -3.63
N SER A 115 21.09 9.12 -3.11
CA SER A 115 22.05 9.21 -2.01
C SER A 115 21.48 8.76 -0.66
N LEU A 116 20.15 8.71 -0.53
CA LEU A 116 19.45 8.27 0.68
C LEU A 116 19.19 6.76 0.71
N LEU A 117 19.17 6.09 -0.45
CA LEU A 117 18.85 4.66 -0.56
C LEU A 117 19.89 3.69 0.02
N PRO A 118 21.20 4.00 0.12
CA PRO A 118 22.15 3.10 0.77
C PRO A 118 21.69 2.79 2.19
N ALA A 119 21.69 1.51 2.56
CA ALA A 119 21.07 1.03 3.79
C ALA A 119 21.57 1.77 5.05
N ALA A 120 22.88 2.01 5.17
CA ALA A 120 23.45 2.75 6.29
C ALA A 120 22.94 4.20 6.37
N THR A 121 22.86 4.89 5.23
CA THR A 121 22.34 6.26 5.15
C THR A 121 20.86 6.30 5.51
N LEU A 122 20.06 5.39 4.95
CA LEU A 122 18.62 5.33 5.19
C LEU A 122 18.30 5.06 6.66
N VAL A 123 18.99 4.10 7.27
CA VAL A 123 18.82 3.76 8.68
C VAL A 123 19.24 4.94 9.57
N SER A 124 20.35 5.60 9.27
CA SER A 124 20.78 6.80 10.00
C SER A 124 19.76 7.94 9.87
N LEU A 125 19.19 8.13 8.69
CA LEU A 125 18.19 9.16 8.42
C LEU A 125 16.87 8.85 9.14
N ALA A 126 16.41 7.59 9.11
CA ALA A 126 15.24 7.14 9.86
C ALA A 126 15.46 7.28 11.38
N ALA A 127 16.66 7.03 11.88
CA ALA A 127 17.00 7.19 13.29
C ALA A 127 16.99 8.66 13.72
N HIS A 128 17.47 9.56 12.84
CA HIS A 128 17.37 11.00 13.04
C HIS A 128 15.91 11.44 13.13
N PHE A 129 15.10 11.10 12.12
CA PHE A 129 13.68 11.44 12.09
C PHE A 129 12.94 10.91 13.34
N TRP A 130 13.18 9.65 13.69
CA TRP A 130 12.60 9.04 14.88
C TRP A 130 12.96 9.82 16.16
N ARG A 131 14.22 10.23 16.32
CA ARG A 131 14.67 10.97 17.51
C ARG A 131 13.97 12.33 17.62
N GLU A 132 13.91 13.07 16.51
CA GLU A 132 13.26 14.38 16.48
C GLU A 132 11.75 14.26 16.70
N ALA A 133 11.08 13.29 16.06
CA ALA A 133 9.66 13.02 16.28
C ALA A 133 9.36 12.63 17.74
N CYS A 134 10.23 11.83 18.37
CA CYS A 134 10.13 11.49 19.78
C CYS A 134 10.34 12.70 20.69
N ALA A 135 11.24 13.62 20.32
CA ALA A 135 11.48 14.86 21.06
C ALA A 135 10.25 15.79 21.02
N VAL A 136 9.66 15.99 19.84
CA VAL A 136 8.43 16.79 19.65
C VAL A 136 7.30 16.31 20.57
N ARG A 137 7.15 14.99 20.74
CA ARG A 137 6.08 14.40 21.57
C ARG A 137 6.54 13.93 22.96
N SER A 138 7.79 14.22 23.33
CA SER A 138 8.44 13.87 24.60
C SER A 138 8.26 12.40 25.01
N ARG A 139 8.36 11.46 24.06
CA ARG A 139 8.19 10.01 24.31
C ARG A 139 8.77 9.16 23.18
N ASP A 140 9.09 7.90 23.49
CA ASP A 140 9.50 6.91 22.48
C ASP A 140 8.27 6.44 21.67
N LEU A 141 8.33 6.57 20.33
CA LEU A 141 7.19 6.38 19.43
C LEU A 141 7.37 5.22 18.44
N TRP A 142 6.23 4.60 18.10
CA TRP A 142 6.10 3.90 16.82
C TRP A 142 5.76 4.91 15.72
N ILE A 143 6.64 5.02 14.72
CA ILE A 143 6.52 5.94 13.60
C ILE A 143 5.94 5.22 12.39
N ASP A 144 4.93 5.81 11.75
CA ASP A 144 4.42 5.33 10.47
C ASP A 144 5.46 5.65 9.38
N LEU A 145 5.82 4.65 8.57
CA LEU A 145 6.81 4.85 7.53
C LEU A 145 6.41 5.96 6.53
N ARG A 146 5.11 6.19 6.34
CA ARG A 146 4.61 7.26 5.48
C ARG A 146 5.02 8.64 5.99
N ASP A 147 5.02 8.85 7.31
CA ASP A 147 5.43 10.12 7.91
C ASP A 147 6.93 10.39 7.63
N PHE A 148 7.75 9.34 7.76
CA PHE A 148 9.18 9.42 7.43
C PHE A 148 9.42 9.72 5.95
N VAL A 149 8.73 9.02 5.05
CA VAL A 149 8.86 9.21 3.61
C VAL A 149 8.39 10.61 3.21
N ASN A 150 7.24 11.06 3.71
CA ASN A 150 6.71 12.40 3.46
C ASN A 150 7.68 13.48 3.92
N TRP A 151 8.25 13.33 5.12
CA TRP A 151 9.28 14.23 5.62
C TRP A 151 10.52 14.25 4.72
N ALA A 152 11.03 13.10 4.28
CA ALA A 152 12.19 13.04 3.39
C ALA A 152 11.94 13.79 2.06
N PHE A 153 10.75 13.64 1.49
CA PHE A 153 10.36 14.30 0.23
C PHE A 153 10.16 15.81 0.35
N ARG A 154 9.98 16.36 1.56
CA ARG A 154 9.99 17.83 1.76
C ARG A 154 11.37 18.43 1.60
N HIS A 155 12.41 17.67 1.91
CA HIS A 155 13.78 18.16 1.94
C HIS A 155 14.61 17.72 0.74
N VAL A 156 14.16 16.70 0.02
CA VAL A 156 14.87 16.15 -1.14
C VAL A 156 14.05 16.33 -2.40
N PRO A 157 14.56 17.06 -3.40
CA PRO A 157 13.86 17.22 -4.67
C PRO A 157 13.73 15.87 -5.38
N ALA A 158 12.52 15.59 -5.90
CA ALA A 158 12.28 14.45 -6.76
C ALA A 158 13.12 14.55 -8.05
N PRO A 159 13.63 13.44 -8.60
CA PRO A 159 14.43 13.45 -9.82
C PRO A 159 13.69 14.16 -10.96
N LYS A 160 14.33 15.16 -11.57
CA LYS A 160 13.81 15.91 -12.71
C LYS A 160 13.90 15.04 -13.97
N GLY A 161 12.81 14.32 -14.26
CA GLY A 161 12.61 13.58 -15.51
C GLY A 161 11.19 13.71 -16.06
N VAL A 162 10.33 14.51 -15.43
CA VAL A 162 8.91 14.57 -15.77
C VAL A 162 8.66 15.76 -16.70
N ALA A 163 8.65 15.50 -18.01
CA ALA A 163 7.77 16.23 -18.90
C ALA A 163 6.36 15.71 -18.60
N LEU A 164 5.71 16.34 -17.62
CA LEU A 164 4.28 16.19 -17.40
C LEU A 164 3.58 17.00 -18.49
N ASP A 165 3.19 16.34 -19.56
CA ASP A 165 2.06 16.81 -20.34
C ASP A 165 0.84 16.69 -19.43
N GLY A 166 0.51 17.78 -18.73
CA GLY A 166 -0.62 17.86 -17.82
C GLY A 166 -0.22 17.88 -16.35
N GLU A 167 -0.38 19.06 -15.76
CA GLU A 167 -0.33 19.40 -14.34
C GLU A 167 -0.70 18.23 -13.42
N THR A 168 0.31 17.56 -12.87
CA THR A 168 0.12 16.73 -11.67
C THR A 168 0.23 17.66 -10.49
N GLU A 169 -0.90 18.23 -10.07
CA GLU A 169 -1.01 18.76 -8.73
C GLU A 169 -0.61 17.65 -7.73
N PRO A 170 0.12 17.98 -6.65
CA PRO A 170 0.27 17.04 -5.54
C PRO A 170 -1.14 16.60 -5.07
N PRO A 171 -1.36 15.31 -4.76
CA PRO A 171 -2.70 14.73 -4.58
C PRO A 171 -3.42 15.18 -3.28
N TRP A 172 -3.07 16.34 -2.73
CA TRP A 172 -3.64 16.88 -1.50
C TRP A 172 -4.32 18.24 -1.75
N GLY A 173 -5.52 18.19 -2.30
CA GLY A 173 -6.62 19.14 -2.01
C GLY A 173 -7.84 18.30 -1.64
N GLU A 174 -8.51 18.43 -0.50
CA GLU A 174 -8.72 19.59 0.37
C GLU A 174 -8.85 19.17 1.84
N ARG A 175 -8.04 19.79 2.71
CA ARG A 175 -8.55 20.58 3.85
C ARG A 175 -7.42 21.47 4.36
N GLY A 176 -7.38 22.68 3.81
CA GLY A 176 -6.43 23.73 4.16
C GLY A 176 -6.58 24.86 3.15
N ILE A 177 -7.56 25.74 3.40
CA ILE A 177 -7.79 26.95 2.62
C ILE A 177 -6.46 27.73 2.53
N SER A 178 -5.96 27.99 1.33
CA SER A 178 -5.02 29.08 1.11
C SER A 178 -5.64 30.11 0.16
N PRO A 179 -5.67 31.39 0.56
CA PRO A 179 -6.29 32.46 -0.19
C PRO A 179 -5.30 33.01 -1.21
N LEU A 180 -5.67 33.07 -2.50
CA LEU A 180 -5.32 34.17 -3.43
C LEU A 180 -5.75 33.83 -4.86
N GLY A 181 -6.66 34.65 -5.39
CA GLY A 181 -6.60 35.18 -6.75
C GLY A 181 -6.93 34.20 -7.89
N GLY A 182 -8.13 34.35 -8.46
CA GLY A 182 -8.61 33.49 -9.53
C GLY A 182 -7.93 33.69 -10.88
N ARG A 183 -8.11 32.69 -11.73
CA ARG A 183 -8.30 32.86 -13.17
C ARG A 183 -9.22 31.77 -13.70
N GLN A 184 -10.31 32.21 -14.31
CA GLN A 184 -11.26 31.39 -15.03
C GLN A 184 -10.64 30.85 -16.33
N ASN A 185 -11.16 29.70 -16.74
CA ASN A 185 -11.18 29.08 -18.07
C ASN A 185 -10.02 28.15 -18.45
N GLY A 186 -10.41 26.89 -18.67
CA GLY A 186 -9.63 25.84 -19.33
C GLY A 186 -10.31 24.50 -19.10
N ASP A 187 -11.10 24.04 -20.06
CA ASP A 187 -11.92 22.82 -20.02
C ASP A 187 -11.13 21.59 -19.54
N GLY A 188 -11.42 21.15 -18.31
CA GLY A 188 -10.80 19.99 -17.69
C GLY A 188 -11.45 18.69 -18.15
N ALA A 189 -10.76 17.96 -19.03
CA ALA A 189 -10.94 16.53 -19.19
C ALA A 189 -10.34 15.81 -17.97
N ALA A 190 -11.04 15.87 -16.82
CA ALA A 190 -10.69 15.10 -15.64
C ALA A 190 -10.90 13.60 -15.90
N SER A 191 -9.86 12.81 -15.59
CA SER A 191 -9.87 11.35 -15.67
C SER A 191 -10.97 10.75 -14.79
N GLN A 192 -12.09 10.36 -15.41
CA GLN A 192 -13.23 9.68 -14.78
C GLN A 192 -12.95 8.18 -14.55
N ALA A 193 -11.96 7.84 -13.71
CA ALA A 193 -11.89 6.50 -13.12
C ALA A 193 -12.93 6.39 -11.99
N GLY A 194 -14.21 6.41 -12.36
CA GLY A 194 -15.35 6.58 -11.45
C GLY A 194 -15.80 5.31 -10.70
N PRO A 195 -16.95 5.38 -9.96
CA PRO A 195 -17.52 4.31 -9.14
C PRO A 195 -17.60 2.92 -9.80
N ALA A 196 -17.75 2.88 -11.12
CA ALA A 196 -17.77 1.64 -11.91
C ALA A 196 -16.46 0.82 -11.81
N LEU A 197 -15.30 1.45 -11.58
CA LEU A 197 -14.03 0.75 -11.39
C LEU A 197 -13.99 0.02 -10.05
N LEU A 198 -14.48 0.67 -8.98
CA LEU A 198 -14.59 0.08 -7.65
C LEU A 198 -15.57 -1.10 -7.64
N ASP A 199 -16.69 -0.98 -8.34
CA ASP A 199 -17.65 -2.08 -8.52
C ASP A 199 -17.03 -3.30 -9.21
N ARG A 200 -16.23 -3.05 -10.26
CA ARG A 200 -15.48 -4.12 -10.95
C ARG A 200 -14.46 -4.78 -10.03
N TRP A 201 -13.75 -4.00 -9.22
CA TRP A 201 -12.79 -4.54 -8.25
C TRP A 201 -13.47 -5.34 -7.14
N ALA A 202 -14.59 -4.85 -6.60
CA ALA A 202 -15.38 -5.56 -5.60
C ALA A 202 -15.88 -6.90 -6.16
N SER A 203 -16.45 -6.89 -7.37
CA SER A 203 -16.93 -8.11 -8.05
C SER A 203 -15.80 -9.11 -8.28
N ALA A 204 -14.67 -8.65 -8.84
CA ALA A 204 -13.50 -9.48 -9.07
C ALA A 204 -12.88 -10.04 -7.78
N PHE A 205 -13.01 -9.34 -6.65
CA PHE A 205 -12.59 -9.87 -5.35
C PHE A 205 -13.54 -10.96 -4.85
N ILE A 206 -14.86 -10.76 -4.96
CA ILE A 206 -15.89 -11.73 -4.54
C ILE A 206 -15.75 -13.05 -5.32
N GLU A 207 -15.41 -12.99 -6.60
CA GLU A 207 -15.13 -14.16 -7.44
C GLU A 207 -13.90 -14.97 -6.96
N ARG A 208 -12.96 -14.34 -6.25
CA ARG A 208 -11.76 -15.01 -5.68
C ARG A 208 -12.03 -15.70 -4.35
N LEU A 209 -13.19 -15.44 -3.73
CA LEU A 209 -13.60 -16.10 -2.50
C LEU A 209 -14.22 -17.45 -2.83
N SER A 210 -13.83 -18.47 -2.06
CA SER A 210 -14.57 -19.73 -1.99
C SER A 210 -16.00 -19.49 -1.47
N PRO A 211 -16.95 -20.40 -1.74
CA PRO A 211 -18.31 -20.27 -1.23
C PRO A 211 -18.36 -20.03 0.29
N GLU A 212 -17.57 -20.77 1.06
CA GLU A 212 -17.54 -20.69 2.51
C GLU A 212 -16.93 -19.36 3.01
N GLU A 213 -15.88 -18.87 2.34
CA GLU A 213 -15.29 -17.55 2.62
C GLU A 213 -16.29 -16.43 2.32
N ARG A 214 -17.04 -16.54 1.22
CA ARG A 214 -18.05 -15.56 0.81
C ARG A 214 -19.19 -15.48 1.81
N GLU A 215 -19.69 -16.61 2.29
CA GLU A 215 -20.72 -16.66 3.32
C GLU A 215 -20.26 -16.03 4.65
N VAL A 216 -19.04 -16.35 5.11
CA VAL A 216 -18.48 -15.76 6.32
C VAL A 216 -18.27 -14.25 6.16
N PHE A 217 -17.77 -13.79 5.01
CA PHE A 217 -17.62 -12.36 4.72
C PHE A 217 -18.96 -11.65 4.67
N TYR A 218 -19.99 -12.25 4.05
CA TYR A 218 -21.35 -11.70 4.03
C TYR A 218 -21.92 -11.55 5.45
N CYS A 219 -21.88 -12.61 6.27
CA CYS A 219 -22.39 -12.55 7.64
C CYS A 219 -21.65 -11.51 8.49
N ARG A 220 -20.35 -11.28 8.24
CA ARG A 220 -19.56 -10.31 9.00
C ARG A 220 -19.69 -8.87 8.50
N MET A 221 -19.67 -8.65 7.18
CA MET A 221 -19.60 -7.30 6.58
C MET A 221 -20.96 -6.72 6.22
N VAL A 222 -21.97 -7.56 5.99
CA VAL A 222 -23.33 -7.14 5.62
C VAL A 222 -24.30 -7.29 6.78
N LEU A 223 -24.32 -8.46 7.43
CA LEU A 223 -25.22 -8.73 8.56
C LEU A 223 -24.64 -8.31 9.92
N GLU A 224 -23.37 -7.89 9.95
CA GLU A 224 -22.65 -7.43 11.15
C GLU A 224 -22.71 -8.38 12.35
N LEU A 225 -22.78 -9.68 12.08
CA LEU A 225 -22.93 -10.69 13.13
C LEU A 225 -21.63 -10.90 13.92
N ASP A 226 -21.80 -11.31 15.18
CA ASP A 226 -20.70 -11.80 16.01
C ASP A 226 -20.30 -13.24 15.63
N TRP A 227 -19.09 -13.66 16.02
CA TRP A 227 -18.54 -14.97 15.63
C TRP A 227 -19.35 -16.16 16.14
N ALA A 228 -20.04 -16.02 17.27
CA ALA A 228 -20.89 -17.09 17.82
C ALA A 228 -22.18 -17.27 17.01
N LYS A 229 -22.75 -16.18 16.49
CA LYS A 229 -23.89 -16.20 15.56
C LYS A 229 -23.47 -16.71 14.19
N ILE A 230 -22.34 -16.24 13.66
CA ILE A 230 -21.79 -16.71 12.37
C ILE A 230 -21.55 -18.23 12.42
N SER A 231 -20.91 -18.71 13.51
CA SER A 231 -20.65 -20.14 13.70
C SER A 231 -21.93 -20.97 13.68
N ARG A 232 -22.97 -20.53 14.39
CA ARG A 232 -24.27 -21.21 14.43
C ARG A 232 -24.96 -21.20 13.06
N GLN A 233 -24.95 -20.07 12.38
CA GLN A 233 -25.63 -19.88 11.10
C GLN A 233 -24.98 -20.65 9.93
N LEU A 234 -23.67 -20.88 10.00
CA LEU A 234 -22.90 -21.58 8.98
C LEU A 234 -22.51 -23.02 9.38
N GLY A 235 -22.98 -23.50 10.53
CA GLY A 235 -22.77 -24.90 10.96
C GLY A 235 -21.35 -25.23 11.44
N TYR A 236 -20.56 -24.23 11.84
CA TYR A 236 -19.25 -24.48 12.45
C TYR A 236 -19.39 -24.94 13.91
N SER A 237 -18.53 -25.87 14.33
CA SER A 237 -18.48 -26.40 15.71
C SER A 237 -18.13 -25.34 16.76
N GLY A 238 -17.62 -24.18 16.34
CA GLY A 238 -17.35 -23.05 17.23
C GLY A 238 -16.84 -21.80 16.51
N PRO A 239 -16.76 -20.66 17.22
CA PRO A 239 -16.38 -19.35 16.67
C PRO A 239 -15.05 -19.36 15.91
N SER A 240 -14.10 -20.20 16.34
CA SER A 240 -12.77 -20.32 15.74
C SER A 240 -12.80 -20.77 14.28
N GLY A 241 -13.75 -21.63 13.89
CA GLY A 241 -13.88 -22.09 12.51
C GLY A 241 -14.30 -20.96 11.56
N ALA A 242 -15.33 -20.21 11.95
CA ALA A 242 -15.79 -19.03 11.21
C ALA A 242 -14.70 -17.93 11.16
N PHE A 243 -14.03 -17.66 12.30
CA PHE A 243 -12.97 -16.68 12.37
C PHE A 243 -11.78 -17.04 11.47
N TYR A 244 -11.37 -18.31 11.42
CA TYR A 244 -10.30 -18.78 10.56
C TYR A 244 -10.60 -18.50 9.08
N ARG A 245 -11.81 -18.83 8.62
CA ARG A 245 -12.25 -18.55 7.24
C ARG A 245 -12.30 -17.05 6.94
N TYR A 246 -12.77 -16.25 7.89
CA TYR A 246 -12.72 -14.79 7.77
C TYR A 246 -11.29 -14.28 7.58
N ARG A 247 -10.33 -14.78 8.37
CA ARG A 247 -8.91 -14.38 8.28
C ARG A 247 -8.28 -14.77 6.94
N GLN A 248 -8.64 -15.91 6.37
CA GLN A 248 -8.21 -16.31 5.03
C GLN A 248 -8.71 -15.33 3.96
N ALA A 249 -9.99 -14.98 4.00
CA ALA A 249 -10.57 -13.99 3.10
C ALA A 249 -9.99 -12.57 3.32
N GLU A 250 -9.71 -12.19 4.56
CA GLU A 250 -9.05 -10.92 4.89
C GLU A 250 -7.62 -10.85 4.33
N ALA A 251 -6.86 -11.95 4.40
CA ALA A 251 -5.53 -12.04 3.82
C ALA A 251 -5.58 -11.92 2.28
N LYS A 252 -6.57 -12.56 1.64
CA LYS A 252 -6.82 -12.40 0.20
C LYS A 252 -7.19 -10.96 -0.16
N LEU A 253 -8.02 -10.30 0.65
CA LEU A 253 -8.39 -8.91 0.44
C LEU A 253 -7.16 -8.01 0.51
N LYS A 254 -6.31 -8.18 1.53
CA LYS A 254 -5.06 -7.43 1.65
C LYS A 254 -4.17 -7.63 0.43
N SER A 255 -3.99 -8.87 -0.02
CA SER A 255 -3.22 -9.16 -1.22
C SER A 255 -3.84 -8.58 -2.49
N PHE A 256 -5.17 -8.53 -2.58
CA PHE A 256 -5.90 -8.02 -3.74
C PHE A 256 -5.77 -6.49 -3.87
N LEU A 257 -5.82 -5.78 -2.73
CA LEU A 257 -5.78 -4.32 -2.66
C LEU A 257 -4.37 -3.74 -2.70
N ARG A 258 -3.35 -4.53 -2.36
CA ARG A 258 -1.94 -4.11 -2.32
C ARG A 258 -1.50 -3.38 -3.60
N ASP A 259 -2.07 -3.76 -4.73
CA ASP A 259 -1.70 -3.28 -6.05
C ASP A 259 -2.85 -2.50 -6.73
N ARG A 260 -3.69 -1.81 -5.94
CA ARG A 260 -4.78 -0.96 -6.44
C ARG A 260 -4.55 0.49 -6.05
N GLU A 261 -4.63 1.37 -7.03
CA GLU A 261 -4.57 2.82 -6.83
C GLU A 261 -5.63 3.24 -5.79
N LYS A 262 -5.29 4.20 -4.93
CA LYS A 262 -6.15 4.71 -3.85
C LYS A 262 -6.57 3.73 -2.75
N LEU A 263 -6.31 2.42 -2.91
CA LEU A 263 -6.68 1.36 -1.95
C LEU A 263 -5.48 0.58 -1.41
N SER A 264 -4.32 0.73 -2.03
CA SER A 264 -3.06 0.17 -1.55
C SER A 264 -2.61 0.88 -0.27
N PRO A 265 -1.81 0.23 0.60
CA PRO A 265 -1.27 0.88 1.79
C PRO A 265 -0.47 2.16 1.51
N GLU A 266 0.15 2.22 0.33
CA GLU A 266 1.06 3.28 -0.13
C GLU A 266 0.33 4.52 -0.63
N ASP A 267 -0.92 4.37 -1.06
CA ASP A 267 -1.74 5.40 -1.69
C ASP A 267 -3.15 5.25 -1.16
N PHE A 268 -3.32 5.25 0.17
CA PHE A 268 -4.62 4.96 0.78
C PHE A 268 -5.48 6.22 0.85
N ASP A 269 -6.60 6.20 0.13
CA ASP A 269 -7.66 7.19 0.23
C ASP A 269 -8.86 6.60 1.01
N HIS A 270 -9.30 7.33 2.05
CA HIS A 270 -10.38 6.85 2.91
C HIS A 270 -11.74 6.82 2.21
N ARG A 271 -12.01 7.79 1.33
CA ARG A 271 -13.28 7.91 0.61
C ARG A 271 -13.41 6.78 -0.42
N GLU A 272 -12.34 6.51 -1.16
CA GLU A 272 -12.28 5.40 -2.13
C GLU A 272 -12.39 4.06 -1.40
N TRP A 273 -11.79 3.94 -0.21
CA TRP A 273 -11.96 2.76 0.65
C TRP A 273 -13.40 2.55 1.10
N GLU A 274 -14.10 3.61 1.51
CA GLU A 274 -15.52 3.54 1.89
C GLU A 274 -16.39 3.12 0.72
N LEU A 275 -16.19 3.73 -0.46
CA LEU A 275 -16.90 3.38 -1.69
C LEU A 275 -16.62 1.93 -2.11
N PHE A 276 -15.37 1.48 -2.01
CA PHE A 276 -15.02 0.08 -2.25
C PHE A 276 -15.71 -0.87 -1.26
N CYS A 277 -15.78 -0.51 0.03
CA CYS A 277 -16.46 -1.31 1.04
C CYS A 277 -17.97 -1.40 0.77
N GLU A 278 -18.58 -0.31 0.33
CA GLU A 278 -19.99 -0.28 -0.06
C GLU A 278 -20.24 -1.18 -1.29
N ALA A 279 -19.45 -1.02 -2.35
CA ALA A 279 -19.50 -1.88 -3.54
C ALA A 279 -19.32 -3.37 -3.19
N LEU A 280 -18.41 -3.68 -2.26
CA LEU A 280 -18.18 -5.03 -1.76
C LEU A 280 -19.38 -5.59 -1.01
N ARG A 281 -20.03 -4.79 -0.14
CA ARG A 281 -21.25 -5.20 0.57
C ARG A 281 -22.39 -5.47 -0.40
N GLU A 282 -22.60 -4.58 -1.37
CA GLU A 282 -23.64 -4.75 -2.39
C GLU A 282 -23.37 -5.97 -3.30
N GLY A 283 -22.11 -6.18 -3.69
CA GLY A 283 -21.73 -7.38 -4.44
C GLY A 283 -21.98 -8.67 -3.64
N LEU A 284 -21.66 -8.68 -2.34
CA LEU A 284 -21.90 -9.83 -1.47
C LEU A 284 -23.40 -10.13 -1.30
N LYS A 285 -24.25 -9.10 -1.16
CA LYS A 285 -25.73 -9.26 -1.14
C LYS A 285 -26.25 -9.95 -2.40
N LYS A 286 -25.70 -9.59 -3.57
CA LYS A 286 -26.10 -10.16 -4.87
C LYS A 286 -25.64 -11.61 -5.06
N THR A 287 -24.49 -11.97 -4.51
CA THR A 287 -23.87 -13.30 -4.72
C THR A 287 -24.21 -14.32 -3.63
N VAL A 288 -24.57 -13.89 -2.44
CA VAL A 288 -25.04 -14.76 -1.36
C VAL A 288 -26.56 -14.68 -1.30
N SER A 289 -27.22 -15.48 -2.14
CA SER A 289 -28.66 -15.69 -2.04
C SER A 289 -28.94 -16.64 -0.88
N ARG A 290 -29.30 -16.10 0.29
CA ARG A 290 -30.07 -16.85 1.28
C ARG A 290 -31.41 -16.15 1.49
N PRO A 291 -32.54 -16.89 1.52
CA PRO A 291 -33.79 -16.36 2.02
C PRO A 291 -33.68 -15.96 3.49
#